data_AF-A0A7U9ESS7-F1
#
_entry.id   AF-A0A7U9ESS7-F1
#
_cell.length_a   1.000
_cell.length_b   1.000
_cell.length_c   1.000
_cell.angle_alpha   90.00
_cell.angle_beta   90.00
_cell.angle_gamma   90.00
#
_symmetry.space_group_name_H-M   'P 1'
#
loop_
_entity.id
_entity.type
_entity.pdbx_description
1 polymer ?
#
loop_
_entity_poly.entity_id
_entity_poly.type
_entity_poly.pdbx_seq_one_letter_code
_entity_poly.pdbx_strand_id
1 'polypeptide(L)'
;MKFIKPKNNNASRVDWLISERVRAIIKTYSEYTEYTESEVVDTFLLNLLEDKDFIKWISKKRNNKRIVKQLEIEYLLESDNFG
;
A
#
# COMPACT_ATOMS: atom_id res chain seq x y z
N MET A 1 7.84 -2.74 -8.19
CA MET A 1 8.13 -3.26 -6.81
C MET A 1 7.89 -4.76 -6.75
N LYS A 2 8.45 -5.48 -5.76
CA LYS A 2 8.03 -6.87 -5.46
C LYS A 2 6.87 -6.80 -4.47
N PHE A 3 5.64 -6.98 -4.96
CA PHE A 3 4.44 -6.91 -4.14
C PHE A 3 4.19 -8.23 -3.38
N ILE A 4 3.56 -8.11 -2.21
CA ILE A 4 3.29 -9.24 -1.33
C ILE A 4 2.00 -9.92 -1.81
N LYS A 5 2.04 -11.23 -2.04
CA LYS A 5 0.85 -11.99 -2.40
C LYS A 5 0.01 -12.34 -1.17
N PRO A 6 -1.33 -12.37 -1.29
CA PRO A 6 -2.19 -12.73 -0.18
C PRO A 6 -1.87 -14.12 0.34
N LYS A 7 -1.65 -14.25 1.65
CA LYS A 7 -1.61 -15.53 2.37
C LYS A 7 -2.99 -15.81 2.95
N ASN A 8 -3.50 -17.01 2.71
CA ASN A 8 -4.75 -17.50 3.30
C ASN A 8 -4.48 -17.92 4.75
N ASN A 9 -4.33 -16.97 5.66
CA ASN A 9 -4.14 -17.30 7.07
C ASN A 9 -4.87 -16.32 7.97
N ASN A 10 -5.48 -16.87 9.01
CA ASN A 10 -6.18 -16.17 10.10
C ASN A 10 -5.23 -15.16 10.76
N ALA A 11 -5.09 -13.98 10.16
CA ALA A 11 -4.21 -12.94 10.66
C ALA A 11 -4.79 -12.39 11.96
N SER A 12 -4.04 -12.54 13.05
CA SER A 12 -4.32 -11.86 14.31
C SER A 12 -4.33 -10.35 14.07
N ARG A 13 -5.22 -9.64 14.76
CA ARG A 13 -5.22 -8.18 14.75
C ARG A 13 -3.97 -7.72 15.50
N VAL A 14 -3.04 -7.05 14.80
CA VAL A 14 -1.78 -6.57 15.39
C VAL A 14 -1.74 -5.06 15.27
N ASP A 15 -1.47 -4.37 16.36
CA ASP A 15 -1.10 -2.96 16.35
C ASP A 15 0.31 -2.86 15.73
N TRP A 16 0.47 -2.04 14.70
CA TRP A 16 1.65 -1.93 13.84
C TRP A 16 3.00 -2.15 14.56
N LEU A 17 3.54 -3.37 14.46
CA LEU A 17 4.87 -3.71 14.95
C LEU A 17 5.87 -3.77 13.80
N ILE A 18 6.69 -2.72 13.69
CA ILE A 18 7.78 -2.64 12.70
C ILE A 18 9.06 -3.17 13.35
N SER A 19 9.72 -4.12 12.69
CA SER A 19 11.01 -4.66 13.18
C SER A 19 12.10 -3.57 13.23
N GLU A 20 13.04 -3.70 14.16
CA GLU A 20 14.16 -2.78 14.31
C GLU A 20 14.98 -2.61 13.02
N ARG A 21 15.17 -3.71 12.29
CA ARG A 21 15.83 -3.68 10.97
C ARG A 21 15.12 -2.77 9.98
N VAL A 22 13.79 -2.79 9.92
CA VAL A 22 13.02 -1.94 9.01
C VAL A 22 13.09 -0.49 9.44
N ARG A 23 13.06 -0.20 10.74
CA ARG A 23 13.27 1.16 11.26
C ARG A 23 14.63 1.72 10.88
N ALA A 24 15.70 0.91 10.98
CA ALA A 24 17.02 1.31 10.55
C ALA A 24 17.07 1.64 9.04
N ILE A 25 16.40 0.85 8.20
CA ILE A 25 16.29 1.13 6.76
C ILE A 25 15.59 2.47 6.52
N ILE A 26 14.44 2.71 7.16
CA ILE A 26 13.68 3.97 7.02
C ILE A 26 14.55 5.15 7.42
N LYS A 27 15.25 5.06 8.56
CA LYS A 27 16.13 6.12 9.05
C LYS A 27 17.28 6.43 8.08
N THR A 28 17.98 5.42 7.60
CA THR A 28 19.07 5.63 6.63
C THR A 28 18.54 6.18 5.31
N TYR A 29 17.36 5.75 4.89
CA TYR A 29 16.73 6.26 3.67
C TYR A 29 16.26 7.71 3.82
N SER A 30 15.70 8.07 4.98
CA SER A 30 15.28 9.44 5.28
C SER A 30 16.48 10.39 5.32
N GLU A 31 17.61 9.95 5.88
CA GLU A 31 18.87 10.71 5.84
C GLU A 31 19.38 10.89 4.40
N TYR A 32 19.24 9.89 3.54
CA TYR A 32 19.66 9.94 2.14
C TYR A 32 18.77 10.87 1.28
N THR A 33 17.46 10.84 1.49
CA THR A 33 16.51 11.61 0.69
C THR A 33 16.19 12.99 1.26
N GLU A 34 16.74 13.33 2.43
CA GLU A 34 16.45 14.54 3.20
C GLU A 34 14.96 14.69 3.57
N TYR A 35 14.22 13.58 3.62
CA TYR A 35 12.83 13.55 4.05
C TYR A 35 12.75 13.12 5.51
N THR A 36 11.58 13.34 6.13
CA THR A 36 11.30 12.75 7.44
C THR A 36 11.03 11.25 7.32
N GLU A 37 11.28 10.50 8.41
CA GLU A 37 10.94 9.07 8.46
C GLU A 37 9.46 8.82 8.11
N SER A 38 8.56 9.70 8.57
CA SER A 38 7.14 9.62 8.29
C SER A 38 6.82 9.80 6.80
N GLU A 39 7.38 10.81 6.15
CA GLU A 39 7.16 11.04 4.71
C GLU A 39 7.69 9.90 3.86
N VAL A 40 8.84 9.33 4.23
CA VAL A 40 9.39 8.14 3.56
C VAL A 40 8.43 6.97 3.68
N VAL A 41 7.88 6.73 4.87
CA VAL A 41 6.91 5.65 5.09
C VAL A 41 5.63 5.90 4.30
N ASP A 42 5.07 7.09 4.38
CA ASP A 42 3.83 7.44 3.68
C ASP A 42 3.99 7.29 2.15
N THR A 43 5.05 7.88 1.59
CA THR A 43 5.35 7.79 0.15
C THR A 43 5.57 6.34 -0.27
N PHE A 44 6.31 5.56 0.52
CA PHE A 44 6.59 4.16 0.20
C PHE A 44 5.32 3.29 0.28
N LEU A 45 4.42 3.56 1.23
CA LEU A 45 3.15 2.85 1.35
C LEU A 45 2.18 3.20 0.22
N LEU A 46 2.20 4.44 -0.29
CA LEU A 46 1.40 4.83 -1.46
C LEU A 46 1.79 4.03 -2.71
N ASN A 47 3.05 3.59 -2.83
CA ASN A 47 3.48 2.72 -3.94
C ASN A 47 2.76 1.36 -3.96
N LEU A 48 2.08 0.95 -2.87
CA LEU A 48 1.24 -0.26 -2.89
C LEU A 48 0.04 -0.12 -3.85
N LEU A 49 -0.37 1.11 -4.17
CA LEU A 49 -1.43 1.37 -5.16
C LEU A 49 -0.99 1.07 -6.60
N GLU A 50 0.32 0.91 -6.85
CA GLU A 50 0.83 0.47 -8.15
C GLU A 50 0.66 -1.04 -8.39
N ASP A 51 0.27 -1.82 -7.37
CA ASP A 51 0.01 -3.24 -7.52
C ASP A 51 -1.31 -3.49 -8.27
N LYS A 52 -1.21 -3.81 -9.56
CA LYS A 52 -2.36 -4.12 -10.41
C LYS A 52 -3.20 -5.28 -9.89
N ASP A 53 -2.59 -6.29 -9.26
CA ASP A 53 -3.33 -7.42 -8.69
C ASP A 53 -4.13 -6.97 -7.47
N PHE A 54 -3.60 -6.03 -6.68
CA PHE A 54 -4.29 -5.40 -5.55
C PHE A 54 -5.47 -4.55 -6.01
N ILE A 55 -5.27 -3.68 -7.01
CA ILE A 55 -6.35 -2.85 -7.59
C ILE A 55 -7.46 -3.74 -8.16
N LYS A 56 -7.11 -4.80 -8.91
CA LYS A 56 -8.06 -5.78 -9.43
C LYS A 56 -8.79 -6.56 -8.34
N TRP A 57 -8.15 -6.79 -7.20
CA TRP A 57 -8.80 -7.41 -6.06
C TRP A 57 -9.81 -6.46 -5.40
N ILE A 58 -9.49 -5.16 -5.29
CA ILE A 58 -10.43 -4.14 -4.81
C ILE A 58 -11.63 -4.02 -5.74
N SER A 59 -11.42 -4.00 -7.07
CA SER A 59 -12.51 -3.86 -8.04
C SER A 59 -13.52 -5.01 -7.96
N LYS A 60 -13.08 -6.22 -7.61
CA LYS A 60 -13.94 -7.41 -7.45
C LYS A 60 -14.74 -7.46 -6.14
N LYS A 61 -14.49 -6.56 -5.18
CA LYS A 61 -15.25 -6.53 -3.92
C LYS A 61 -16.65 -5.93 -4.11
N ARG A 62 -17.68 -6.62 -3.60
CA ARG A 62 -19.10 -6.19 -3.66
C ARG A 62 -19.37 -4.78 -3.10
N ASN A 63 -18.64 -4.34 -2.07
CA ASN A 63 -18.78 -3.02 -1.43
C ASN A 63 -17.48 -2.19 -1.54
N ASN A 64 -16.89 -2.16 -2.73
CA ASN A 64 -15.62 -1.48 -2.99
C ASN A 64 -15.71 0.05 -2.97
N LYS A 65 -16.88 0.68 -3.25
CA LYS A 65 -17.01 2.15 -3.35
C LYS A 65 -16.43 2.93 -2.16
N ARG A 66 -16.64 2.44 -0.93
CA ARG A 66 -16.07 3.06 0.28
C ARG A 66 -14.56 2.93 0.35
N ILE A 67 -14.03 1.77 -0.07
CA ILE A 67 -12.60 1.47 -0.09
C ILE A 67 -11.92 2.32 -1.16
N VAL A 68 -12.51 2.39 -2.36
CA VAL A 68 -12.02 3.20 -3.48
C VAL A 68 -11.89 4.66 -3.08
N LYS A 69 -12.93 5.22 -2.45
CA LYS A 69 -12.91 6.61 -1.96
C LYS A 69 -11.92 6.87 -0.84
N GLN A 70 -11.67 5.90 0.04
CA GLN A 70 -10.67 6.03 1.10
C GLN A 70 -9.24 5.93 0.58
N LEU A 71 -9.04 5.23 -0.54
CA LEU A 71 -7.73 5.06 -1.17
C LEU A 71 -7.50 6.05 -2.32
N GLU A 72 -8.49 6.87 -2.66
CA GLU A 72 -8.46 7.86 -3.74
C GLU A 72 -8.07 7.24 -5.10
N ILE A 73 -8.51 6.02 -5.37
CA ILE A 73 -8.16 5.24 -6.58
C ILE A 73 -9.26 5.21 -7.64
N GLU A 74 -10.23 6.15 -7.60
CA GLU A 74 -11.31 6.24 -8.59
C GLU A 74 -10.76 6.25 -10.03
N TYR A 75 -9.74 7.07 -10.28
CA TYR A 75 -9.13 7.24 -11.60
C TYR A 75 -8.43 5.98 -12.12
N LEU A 76 -7.87 5.14 -11.23
CA LEU A 76 -7.22 3.87 -11.59
C LEU A 76 -8.25 2.81 -12.02
N LEU A 77 -9.47 2.89 -11.51
CA LEU A 77 -10.54 1.95 -11.86
C LEU A 77 -11.33 2.37 -13.10
N GLU A 78 -11.39 3.67 -13.39
CA GLU A 78 -12.03 4.19 -14.61
C GLU A 78 -11.19 3.89 -15.86
N SER A 79 -9.86 3.95 -15.75
CA SER A 79 -8.93 3.69 -16.86
C SER A 79 -8.88 2.21 -17.30
N ASP A 80 -9.09 1.27 -16.38
CA ASP A 80 -9.15 -0.18 -16.67
C ASP A 80 -10.45 -0.61 -17.39
N ASN A 81 -11.49 0.25 -17.44
CA ASN A 81 -12.77 -0.04 -18.10
C ASN A 81 -12.81 0.35 -19.59
N PHE A 82 -11.75 0.94 -20.13
CA PHE A 82 -11.63 1.32 -21.55
C PHE A 82 -10.68 0.40 -22.36
N GLY A 83 -10.30 -0.75 -21.81
CA GLY A 83 -9.46 -1.76 -22.46
C GLY A 83 -10.24 -2.95 -23.02
#